data_AF-G5A6L4-F1
#
_entry.id   AF-G5A6L4-F1
#
_cell.length_a   1.000
_cell.length_b   1.000
_cell.length_c   1.000
_cell.angle_alpha   90.00
_cell.angle_beta   90.00
_cell.angle_gamma   90.00
#
_symmetry.space_group_name_H-M   'P 1'
#
loop_
_entity.id
_entity.type
_entity.pdbx_description
1 polymer ?
#
loop_
_entity_poly.entity_id
_entity_poly.type
_entity_poly.pdbx_seq_one_letter_code
_entity_poly.pdbx_strand_id
1 'polypeptide(L)'
;LLPLVQANLNHTPVVSLGNCAPVELFTGLPAPSALDVREQRCMAAMARSKGTVCNFSEGDYVLWSRVDQRLQGGKLLVRWVEPFQV
;
A
#
# COMPACT_ATOMS: atom_id res chain seq x y z
N LEU A 1 12.36 -13.35 -14.45
CA LEU A 1 11.25 -13.13 -15.42
C LEU A 1 10.13 -14.15 -15.26
N LEU A 2 10.43 -15.45 -15.15
CA LEU A 2 9.43 -16.52 -15.01
C LEU A 2 8.40 -16.34 -13.87
N PRO A 3 8.74 -15.87 -12.65
CA PRO A 3 7.76 -15.76 -11.57
C PRO A 3 6.66 -14.72 -11.86
N LEU A 4 7.00 -13.65 -12.56
CA LEU A 4 6.04 -12.61 -12.92
C LEU A 4 5.09 -13.07 -14.03
N VAL A 5 5.60 -13.80 -15.02
CA VAL A 5 4.77 -14.35 -16.10
C VAL A 5 3.78 -15.36 -15.54
N GLN A 6 4.24 -16.29 -14.71
CA GLN A 6 3.38 -17.28 -14.08
C GLN A 6 2.31 -16.64 -13.19
N ALA A 7 2.67 -15.62 -12.40
CA ALA A 7 1.70 -14.87 -11.60
C ALA A 7 0.63 -14.21 -12.49
N ASN A 8 1.03 -13.52 -13.55
CA ASN A 8 0.08 -12.88 -14.47
C ASN A 8 -0.87 -13.91 -15.10
N LEU A 9 -0.34 -15.03 -15.59
CA LEU A 9 -1.16 -16.07 -16.21
C LEU A 9 -2.15 -16.71 -15.22
N ASN A 10 -1.76 -16.90 -13.96
CA ASN A 10 -2.60 -17.53 -12.95
C ASN A 10 -3.71 -16.60 -12.42
N HIS A 11 -3.50 -15.28 -12.46
CA HIS A 11 -4.44 -14.28 -11.94
C HIS A 11 -5.27 -13.58 -13.02
N THR A 12 -5.03 -13.85 -14.31
CA THR A 12 -5.81 -13.23 -15.40
C THR A 12 -7.03 -14.09 -15.74
N PRO A 13 -8.25 -13.52 -15.75
CA PRO A 13 -9.45 -14.23 -16.18
C PRO A 13 -9.38 -14.64 -17.64
N VAL A 14 -9.90 -15.82 -17.97
CA VAL A 14 -9.96 -16.33 -19.35
C VAL A 14 -11.35 -16.81 -19.69
N VAL A 15 -11.80 -16.49 -20.92
CA VAL A 15 -13.17 -16.75 -21.38
C VAL A 15 -13.51 -18.25 -21.38
N SER A 16 -12.55 -19.11 -21.72
CA SER A 16 -12.72 -20.57 -21.71
C SER A 16 -12.99 -21.15 -20.32
N LEU A 17 -12.64 -20.41 -19.25
CA LEU A 17 -12.89 -20.77 -17.86
C LEU A 17 -14.13 -20.06 -17.29
N GLY A 18 -15.04 -19.59 -18.15
CA GLY A 18 -16.24 -18.86 -17.70
C GLY A 18 -15.92 -17.47 -17.16
N ASN A 19 -14.85 -16.84 -17.66
CA ASN A 19 -14.35 -15.53 -17.22
C ASN A 19 -13.81 -15.54 -15.77
N CYS A 20 -13.33 -16.70 -15.32
CA CYS A 20 -12.57 -16.86 -14.07
C CYS A 20 -11.08 -17.02 -14.34
N ALA A 21 -10.24 -16.70 -13.35
CA ALA A 21 -8.80 -16.93 -13.39
C ALA A 21 -8.44 -18.36 -12.91
N PRO A 22 -7.37 -18.99 -13.42
CA PRO A 22 -6.95 -20.32 -12.99
C PRO A 22 -6.79 -20.48 -11.48
N VAL A 23 -6.32 -19.43 -10.79
CA VAL A 23 -6.18 -19.43 -9.32
C VAL A 23 -7.52 -19.57 -8.60
N GLU A 24 -8.61 -19.06 -9.17
CA GLU A 24 -9.93 -19.12 -8.55
C GLU A 24 -10.48 -20.53 -8.56
N LEU A 25 -10.27 -21.25 -9.66
CA LEU A 25 -10.67 -22.66 -9.77
C LEU A 25 -9.81 -23.56 -8.90
N PHE A 26 -8.51 -23.27 -8.80
CA PHE A 26 -7.58 -24.07 -8.01
C PHE A 26 -7.79 -23.88 -6.50
N THR A 27 -8.04 -22.65 -6.06
CA THR A 27 -8.16 -22.32 -4.62
C THR A 27 -9.61 -22.26 -4.13
N GLY A 28 -10.58 -22.12 -5.02
CA GLY A 28 -11.98 -21.84 -4.68
C GLY A 28 -12.22 -20.43 -4.14
N LEU A 29 -11.22 -19.54 -4.20
CA LEU A 29 -11.26 -18.17 -3.68
C LEU A 29 -11.23 -17.17 -4.83
N PRO A 30 -11.85 -15.98 -4.69
CA PRO A 30 -11.77 -14.95 -5.70
C PRO A 30 -10.33 -14.48 -5.92
N ALA A 31 -9.98 -14.15 -7.16
CA ALA A 31 -8.66 -13.65 -7.50
C ALA A 31 -8.51 -12.25 -6.86
N PRO A 32 -7.45 -12.01 -6.08
CA PRO A 32 -7.26 -10.71 -5.45
C PRO A 32 -6.96 -9.66 -6.51
N SER A 33 -7.70 -8.54 -6.47
CA SER A 33 -7.40 -7.40 -7.34
C SER A 33 -6.11 -6.71 -6.91
N ALA A 34 -5.53 -5.91 -7.81
CA ALA A 34 -4.34 -5.12 -7.47
C ALA A 34 -4.58 -4.16 -6.28
N LEU A 35 -5.83 -3.70 -6.09
CA LEU A 35 -6.23 -2.88 -4.95
C LEU A 35 -6.28 -3.72 -3.67
N ASP A 36 -6.89 -4.91 -3.71
CA ASP A 36 -6.96 -5.81 -2.54
C ASP A 36 -5.56 -6.18 -2.04
N VAL A 37 -4.64 -6.49 -2.96
CA VAL A 37 -3.24 -6.80 -2.62
C VAL A 37 -2.57 -5.60 -1.94
N ARG A 38 -2.84 -4.38 -2.39
CA ARG A 38 -2.29 -3.16 -1.79
C ARG A 38 -2.85 -2.94 -0.38
N GLU A 39 -4.16 -3.08 -0.21
CA GLU A 39 -4.82 -2.92 1.09
C GLU A 39 -4.37 -3.98 2.10
N GLN A 40 -4.28 -5.24 1.69
CA GLN A 40 -3.73 -6.32 2.50
C GLN A 40 -2.29 -6.03 2.95
N ARG A 41 -1.45 -5.51 2.05
CA ARG A 41 -0.08 -5.10 2.40
C ARG A 41 -0.07 -3.95 3.40
N CYS A 42 -0.93 -2.95 3.23
CA CYS A 42 -1.08 -1.85 4.19
C CYS A 42 -1.51 -2.35 5.57
N MET A 43 -2.55 -3.19 5.63
CA MET A 43 -3.02 -3.80 6.88
C MET A 43 -1.95 -4.67 7.55
N ALA A 44 -1.24 -5.49 6.77
CA ALA A 44 -0.15 -6.31 7.29
C ALA A 44 1.01 -5.45 7.83
N ALA A 45 1.31 -4.31 7.19
CA ALA A 45 2.30 -3.37 7.68
C ALA A 45 1.86 -2.72 9.00
N MET A 46 0.60 -2.29 9.11
CA MET A 46 0.05 -1.76 10.36
C MET A 46 0.03 -2.80 11.48
N ALA A 47 -0.39 -4.03 11.19
CA ALA A 47 -0.43 -5.11 12.17
C ALA A 47 0.96 -5.50 12.69
N ARG A 48 2.00 -5.35 11.87
CA ARG A 48 3.40 -5.56 12.27
C ARG A 48 3.99 -4.37 13.01
N SER A 49 3.50 -3.16 12.75
CA SER A 49 3.95 -1.98 13.47
C SER A 49 3.40 -2.01 14.89
N LYS A 50 4.30 -1.99 15.88
CA LYS A 50 3.91 -1.55 17.23
C LYS A 50 3.67 -0.05 17.10
N GLY A 51 2.40 0.37 17.19
CA GLY A 51 2.07 1.78 17.16
C GLY A 51 2.90 2.54 18.19
N THR A 52 3.45 3.69 17.79
CA THR A 52 3.99 4.66 18.74
C THR A 52 2.81 5.36 19.37
N VAL A 53 2.72 5.37 20.71
CA VAL A 53 1.72 6.19 21.40
C VAL A 53 1.90 7.63 20.93
N CYS A 54 0.82 8.26 20.49
CA CYS A 54 0.84 9.67 20.10
C CYS A 54 1.45 10.48 21.25
N ASN A 55 2.51 11.21 20.97
CA ASN A 55 3.28 11.95 21.97
C ASN A 55 2.85 13.41 22.10
N PHE A 56 1.64 13.73 21.65
CA PHE A 56 1.07 15.08 21.67
C PHE A 56 -0.38 15.02 22.15
N SER A 57 -0.85 16.11 22.75
CA SER A 57 -2.17 16.30 23.32
C SER A 57 -2.87 17.51 22.71
N GLU A 58 -4.18 17.64 22.92
CA GLU A 58 -4.94 18.84 22.53
C GLU A 58 -4.26 20.10 23.11
N GLY A 59 -4.03 21.08 22.25
CA GLY A 59 -3.34 22.31 22.63
C GLY A 59 -1.83 22.34 22.40
N ASP A 60 -1.19 21.20 22.09
CA ASP A 60 0.20 21.17 21.62
C ASP A 60 0.31 21.76 20.20
N TYR A 61 1.50 22.26 19.87
CA TYR A 61 1.79 22.75 18.52
C TYR A 61 2.63 21.72 17.75
N VAL A 62 2.15 21.35 16.56
CA VAL A 62 2.82 20.42 15.64
C VAL A 62 3.19 21.10 14.33
N LEU A 63 4.29 20.67 13.74
CA LEU A 63 4.72 21.13 12.43
C LEU A 63 4.26 20.14 11.36
N TRP A 64 3.75 20.68 10.24
CA TRP A 64 3.39 19.84 9.09
C TRP A 64 4.53 19.78 8.09
N SER A 65 4.97 18.57 7.75
CA SER A 65 5.93 18.36 6.68
C SER A 65 5.24 18.38 5.31
N ARG A 66 5.69 19.25 4.40
CA ARG A 66 5.33 19.20 2.98
C ARG A 66 6.52 18.70 2.17
N VAL A 67 6.28 17.73 1.30
CA VAL A 67 7.28 17.29 0.32
C VAL A 67 7.20 18.25 -0.86
N ASP A 68 8.22 19.09 -1.01
CA ASP A 68 8.25 20.10 -2.07
C ASP A 68 8.78 19.50 -3.38
N GLN A 69 9.88 18.75 -3.32
CA GLN A 69 10.54 18.21 -4.51
C GLN A 69 11.28 16.91 -4.23
N ARG A 70 11.31 16.01 -5.22
CA ARG A 70 12.18 14.82 -5.22
C ARG A 70 13.52 15.18 -5.85
N LEU A 71 14.59 15.09 -5.08
CA LEU A 71 15.96 15.29 -5.52
C LEU A 71 16.53 13.99 -6.12
N GLN A 72 17.65 14.10 -6.83
CA GLN A 72 18.35 12.94 -7.37
C GLN A 72 18.78 11.97 -6.25
N GLY A 73 18.78 10.67 -6.54
CA GLY A 73 19.10 9.63 -5.55
C GLY A 73 17.96 9.28 -4.59
N GLY A 74 16.72 9.69 -4.88
CA GLY A 74 15.55 9.34 -4.06
C GLY A 74 15.42 10.17 -2.77
N LYS A 75 16.25 11.20 -2.59
CA LYS A 75 16.16 12.13 -1.47
C LYS A 75 14.97 13.07 -1.66
N LEU A 76 14.18 13.30 -0.61
CA LEU A 76 13.05 14.23 -0.65
C LEU A 76 13.45 15.55 0.01
N LEU A 77 13.17 16.67 -0.65
CA LEU A 77 13.22 18.00 -0.04
C LEU A 77 11.89 18.22 0.68
N VAL A 78 11.99 18.43 1.99
CA VAL A 78 10.85 18.61 2.88
C VAL A 78 10.90 19.99 3.49
N ARG A 79 9.77 20.68 3.49
CA ARG A 79 9.56 21.95 4.18
C ARG A 79 8.65 21.73 5.37
N TRP A 80 9.03 22.29 6.51
CA TRP A 80 8.15 22.40 7.67
C TRP A 80 7.30 23.65 7.53
N VAL A 81 5.99 23.48 7.66
CA VAL A 81 5.02 24.57 7.64
C VAL A 81 4.74 24.99 9.08
N GLU A 82 4.40 26.26 9.24
CA GLU A 82 4.05 26.96 10.48
C GLU A 82 3.36 26.10 11.55
N PRO A 83 3.51 26.42 12.84
CA PRO A 83 2.94 25.62 13.91
C PRO A 83 1.40 25.57 13.84
N PHE A 84 0.87 24.37 13.86
CA PHE A 84 -0.56 24.09 13.94
C PHE A 84 -0.87 23.59 15.35
N GLN A 85 -1.91 24.15 15.97
CA GLN A 85 -2.41 23.61 17.22
C GLN A 85 -3.19 22.32 16.94
N VAL A 86 -2.90 21.26 17.70
CA VAL A 86 -3.61 19.97 17.69
C VAL A 86 -5.03 20.14 18.18
#